data_AF-A0A2N8NDA4-F1
#
_entry.id   AF-A0A2N8NDA4-F1
#
_cell.length_a   1.000
_cell.length_b   1.000
_cell.length_c   1.000
_cell.angle_alpha   90.00
_cell.angle_beta   90.00
_cell.angle_gamma   90.00
#
_symmetry.space_group_name_H-M   'P 1'
#
loop_
_entity.id
_entity.type
_entity.pdbx_description
1 polymer ?
#
loop_
_entity_poly.entity_id
_entity_poly.type
_entity_poly.pdbx_seq_one_letter_code
_entity_poly.pdbx_strand_id
1 'polypeptide(L)'
;MAVDKTKLKIPDSLPEMWNTGIKYETIVDQRSAISSETAKIKEKDRERGDQMMNIFLIIRAQKHSHVENVREAALRLSAKLSLYKKIRHMPYEMESSCLVSMEDDIKTMTAEIATLNLTDAFNNLKKLNEEFEKLHVRRRIDHADDKLPLAVEIRPQTDAAFGAICQYIQSAYLTAATDEDRALIERLVDYMNKTSEDFKILQRNLTASHRKNKQKRPSDKKKRPKKPKNGGGDDIHLPEVEEPKKPEEGDSEKPKQPEEGGGGDTPQPEA
;
A
#
# COMPACT_ATOMS: atom_id res chain seq x y z
N MET A 1 -43.38 -13.14 -9.08
CA MET A 1 -44.74 -12.89 -8.54
C MET A 1 -44.88 -11.38 -8.37
N ALA A 2 -45.93 -10.79 -8.95
CA ALA A 2 -46.17 -9.36 -8.82
C ALA A 2 -47.36 -9.17 -7.87
N VAL A 3 -47.08 -8.77 -6.62
CA VAL A 3 -48.10 -8.11 -5.81
C VAL A 3 -48.34 -6.76 -6.45
N ASP A 4 -49.59 -6.41 -6.67
CA ASP A 4 -49.96 -5.11 -7.22
C ASP A 4 -49.43 -4.00 -6.29
N LYS A 5 -48.48 -3.22 -6.80
CA LYS A 5 -47.81 -2.14 -6.05
C LYS A 5 -48.82 -1.11 -5.52
N THR A 6 -49.94 -0.93 -6.22
CA THR A 6 -50.99 0.02 -5.82
C THR A 6 -51.68 -0.38 -4.51
N LYS A 7 -51.71 -1.67 -4.19
CA LYS A 7 -52.30 -2.22 -2.95
C LYS A 7 -51.43 -1.96 -1.72
N LEU A 8 -50.12 -1.84 -1.91
CA LEU A 8 -49.16 -1.59 -0.82
C LEU A 8 -49.06 -0.11 -0.45
N LYS A 9 -49.52 0.81 -1.33
CA LYS A 9 -49.49 2.27 -1.13
C LYS A 9 -48.11 2.82 -0.76
N ILE A 10 -47.04 2.13 -1.17
CA ILE A 10 -45.66 2.54 -0.93
C ILE A 10 -45.33 3.68 -1.90
N PRO A 11 -44.81 4.83 -1.44
CA PRO A 11 -44.32 5.89 -2.32
C PRO A 11 -43.15 5.38 -3.18
N ASP A 12 -43.14 5.68 -4.48
CA ASP A 12 -42.09 5.21 -5.40
C ASP A 12 -40.68 5.69 -5.01
N SER A 13 -40.58 6.85 -4.34
CA SER A 13 -39.32 7.38 -3.83
C SER A 13 -38.66 6.52 -2.76
N LEU A 14 -39.44 5.72 -2.03
CA LEU A 14 -38.96 4.96 -0.88
C LEU A 14 -38.14 3.72 -1.28
N PRO A 15 -38.60 2.87 -2.23
CA PRO A 15 -37.75 1.84 -2.83
C PRO A 15 -36.51 2.38 -3.55
N GLU A 16 -36.60 3.56 -4.19
CA GLU A 16 -35.44 4.18 -4.84
C GLU A 16 -34.37 4.61 -3.83
N MET A 17 -34.78 5.25 -2.72
CA MET A 17 -33.88 5.60 -1.62
C MET A 17 -33.24 4.35 -1.00
N TRP A 18 -34.02 3.30 -0.75
CA TRP A 18 -33.50 2.05 -0.20
C TRP A 18 -32.47 1.38 -1.13
N ASN A 19 -32.77 1.28 -2.43
CA ASN A 19 -31.84 0.73 -3.42
C ASN A 19 -30.56 1.56 -3.56
N THR A 20 -30.69 2.89 -3.50
CA THR A 20 -29.56 3.82 -3.55
C THR A 20 -28.67 3.65 -2.32
N GLY A 21 -29.27 3.51 -1.13
CA GLY A 21 -28.56 3.21 0.12
C GLY A 21 -27.80 1.90 0.06
N ILE A 22 -28.44 0.81 -0.40
CA ILE A 22 -27.80 -0.50 -0.61
C ILE A 22 -26.61 -0.40 -1.58
N LYS A 23 -26.76 0.36 -2.68
CA LYS A 23 -25.69 0.58 -3.65
C LYS A 23 -24.49 1.26 -2.98
N TYR A 24 -24.74 2.31 -2.22
CA TYR A 24 -23.67 3.01 -1.50
C TYR A 24 -23.00 2.13 -0.45
N GLU A 25 -23.75 1.36 0.33
CA GLU A 25 -23.18 0.41 1.28
C GLU A 25 -22.31 -0.65 0.61
N THR A 26 -22.74 -1.16 -0.54
CA THR A 26 -21.97 -2.12 -1.34
C THR A 26 -20.64 -1.51 -1.79
N ILE A 27 -20.64 -0.26 -2.27
CA ILE A 27 -19.40 0.40 -2.69
C ILE A 27 -18.50 0.69 -1.48
N VAL A 28 -19.06 1.07 -0.33
CA VAL A 28 -18.27 1.28 0.90
C VAL A 28 -17.68 -0.03 1.44
N ASP A 29 -18.37 -1.17 1.32
CA ASP A 29 -17.80 -2.47 1.66
C ASP A 29 -16.66 -2.86 0.70
N GLN A 30 -16.83 -2.63 -0.61
CA GLN A 30 -15.76 -2.79 -1.61
C GLN A 30 -14.54 -1.93 -1.28
N ARG A 31 -14.73 -0.73 -0.73
CA ARG A 31 -13.62 0.09 -0.20
C ARG A 31 -12.87 -0.57 0.96
N SER A 32 -13.50 -1.39 1.78
CA SER A 32 -12.76 -2.14 2.82
C SER A 32 -11.78 -3.16 2.22
N ALA A 33 -12.03 -3.63 0.98
CA ALA A 33 -11.08 -4.44 0.22
C ALA A 33 -9.83 -3.66 -0.24
N ILE A 34 -9.81 -2.31 -0.13
CA ILE A 34 -8.64 -1.45 -0.42
C ILE A 34 -7.42 -1.85 0.43
N SER A 35 -7.62 -2.42 1.63
CA SER A 35 -6.49 -2.95 2.41
C SER A 35 -5.74 -4.07 1.68
N SER A 36 -6.46 -4.90 0.91
CA SER A 36 -5.84 -5.98 0.11
C SER A 36 -5.12 -5.42 -1.12
N GLU A 37 -5.67 -4.39 -1.75
CA GLU A 37 -5.06 -3.73 -2.91
C GLU A 37 -3.84 -2.91 -2.52
N THR A 38 -3.88 -2.25 -1.37
CA THR A 38 -2.72 -1.58 -0.78
C THR A 38 -1.59 -2.58 -0.48
N ALA A 39 -1.92 -3.79 -0.02
CA ALA A 39 -0.93 -4.85 0.18
C ALA A 39 -0.33 -5.31 -1.16
N LYS A 40 -1.13 -5.44 -2.22
CA LYS A 40 -0.65 -5.79 -3.57
C LYS A 40 0.29 -4.73 -4.14
N ILE A 41 -0.06 -3.44 -4.01
CA ILE A 41 0.79 -2.32 -4.46
C ILE A 41 2.14 -2.37 -3.75
N LYS A 42 2.15 -2.56 -2.42
CA LYS A 42 3.38 -2.67 -1.63
C LYS A 42 4.22 -3.89 -2.02
N GLU A 43 3.61 -5.03 -2.27
CA GLU A 43 4.34 -6.22 -2.70
C GLU A 43 4.96 -6.03 -4.09
N LYS A 44 4.23 -5.41 -5.01
CA LYS A 44 4.75 -5.10 -6.36
C LYS A 44 5.88 -4.09 -6.33
N ASP A 45 5.77 -3.07 -5.48
CA ASP A 45 6.87 -2.14 -5.22
C ASP A 45 8.11 -2.86 -4.64
N ARG A 46 7.90 -3.80 -3.71
CA ARG A 46 8.97 -4.63 -3.15
C ARG A 46 9.65 -5.48 -4.22
N GLU A 47 8.88 -6.18 -5.05
CA GLU A 47 9.40 -6.98 -6.19
C GLU A 47 10.22 -6.11 -7.15
N ARG A 48 9.72 -4.91 -7.48
CA ARG A 48 10.41 -3.92 -8.31
C ARG A 48 11.74 -3.48 -7.69
N GLY A 49 11.73 -3.13 -6.40
CA GLY A 49 12.91 -2.72 -5.66
C GLY A 49 13.96 -3.84 -5.53
N ASP A 50 13.52 -5.08 -5.32
CA ASP A 50 14.39 -6.26 -5.26
C ASP A 50 15.05 -6.53 -6.61
N GLN A 51 14.29 -6.41 -7.71
CA GLN A 51 14.81 -6.58 -9.06
C GLN A 51 15.85 -5.50 -9.41
N MET A 52 15.57 -4.24 -9.06
CA MET A 52 16.51 -3.14 -9.22
C MET A 52 17.80 -3.40 -8.41
N MET A 53 17.66 -3.82 -7.15
CA MET A 53 18.79 -4.16 -6.28
C MET A 53 19.65 -5.28 -6.89
N ASN A 54 19.03 -6.34 -7.40
CA ASN A 54 19.71 -7.44 -8.04
C ASN A 54 20.59 -6.97 -9.21
N ILE A 55 20.04 -6.15 -10.11
CA ILE A 55 20.79 -5.58 -11.24
C ILE A 55 22.01 -4.80 -10.75
N PHE A 56 21.84 -3.88 -9.79
CA PHE A 56 22.95 -3.08 -9.28
C PHE A 56 24.03 -3.91 -8.58
N LEU A 57 23.64 -4.96 -7.86
CA LEU A 57 24.58 -5.88 -7.21
C LEU A 57 25.39 -6.69 -8.22
N ILE A 58 24.74 -7.20 -9.28
CA ILE A 58 25.44 -7.90 -10.37
C ILE A 58 26.47 -6.97 -11.02
N ILE A 59 26.06 -5.75 -11.40
CA ILE A 59 26.98 -4.77 -12.00
C ILE A 59 28.15 -4.47 -11.06
N ARG A 60 27.87 -4.29 -9.76
CA ARG A 60 28.91 -4.01 -8.77
C ARG A 60 29.91 -5.17 -8.65
N ALA A 61 29.45 -6.41 -8.65
CA ALA A 61 30.32 -7.58 -8.59
C ALA A 61 31.16 -7.72 -9.87
N GLN A 62 30.56 -7.54 -11.05
CA GLN A 62 31.23 -7.73 -12.33
C GLN A 62 32.33 -6.70 -12.62
N LYS A 63 32.33 -5.54 -11.94
CA LYS A 63 33.46 -4.60 -11.96
C LYS A 63 34.78 -5.17 -11.44
N HIS A 64 34.75 -6.27 -10.70
CA HIS A 64 35.93 -6.94 -10.18
C HIS A 64 36.22 -8.27 -10.90
N SER A 65 35.55 -8.52 -12.03
CA SER A 65 35.78 -9.72 -12.83
C SER A 65 37.20 -9.79 -13.37
N HIS A 66 37.74 -11.01 -13.45
CA HIS A 66 39.02 -11.29 -14.11
C HIS A 66 38.89 -11.26 -15.64
N VAL A 67 37.67 -11.33 -16.16
CA VAL A 67 37.39 -11.29 -17.61
C VAL A 67 37.27 -9.83 -18.04
N GLU A 68 38.20 -9.37 -18.88
CA GLU A 68 38.36 -7.94 -19.23
C GLU A 68 37.08 -7.33 -19.84
N ASN A 69 36.49 -8.00 -20.84
CA ASN A 69 35.29 -7.49 -21.51
C ASN A 69 34.09 -7.33 -20.55
N VAL A 70 33.92 -8.27 -19.62
CA VAL A 70 32.87 -8.22 -18.59
C VAL A 70 33.14 -7.06 -17.62
N ARG A 71 34.39 -6.88 -17.21
CA ARG A 71 34.79 -5.80 -16.31
C ARG A 71 34.56 -4.42 -16.94
N GLU A 72 34.99 -4.21 -18.18
CA GLU A 72 34.81 -2.95 -18.90
C GLU A 72 33.34 -2.63 -19.13
N ALA A 73 32.54 -3.62 -19.55
CA ALA A 73 31.10 -3.47 -19.71
C ALA A 73 30.42 -3.07 -18.39
N ALA A 74 30.81 -3.70 -17.27
CA ALA A 74 30.29 -3.37 -15.94
C ALA A 74 30.67 -1.95 -15.49
N LEU A 75 31.90 -1.50 -15.78
CA LEU A 75 32.35 -0.14 -15.48
C LEU A 75 31.56 0.91 -16.25
N ARG A 76 31.37 0.71 -17.57
CA ARG A 76 30.56 1.60 -18.42
C ARG A 76 29.11 1.67 -17.93
N LEU A 77 28.50 0.51 -17.69
CA LEU A 77 27.10 0.42 -17.24
C LEU A 77 26.93 1.05 -15.85
N SER A 78 27.89 0.83 -14.94
CA SER A 78 27.90 1.48 -13.62
C SER A 78 28.04 3.00 -13.69
N ALA A 79 28.75 3.54 -14.68
CA ALA A 79 28.91 4.98 -14.85
C ALA A 79 27.59 5.60 -15.33
N LYS A 80 26.97 5.00 -16.36
CA LYS A 80 25.68 5.45 -16.90
C LYS A 80 24.57 5.36 -15.85
N LEU A 81 24.49 4.26 -15.10
CA LEU A 81 23.43 4.04 -14.10
C LEU A 81 23.71 4.69 -12.74
N SER A 82 24.78 5.47 -12.60
CA SER A 82 25.17 6.08 -11.32
C SER A 82 24.11 7.00 -10.73
N LEU A 83 23.37 7.70 -11.59
CA LEU A 83 22.27 8.61 -11.24
C LEU A 83 21.07 7.89 -10.60
N TYR A 84 20.94 6.58 -10.87
CA TYR A 84 19.78 5.78 -10.51
C TYR A 84 19.97 4.96 -9.21
N LYS A 85 21.11 5.10 -8.52
CA LYS A 85 21.45 4.32 -7.32
C LYS A 85 20.52 4.53 -6.12
N LYS A 86 19.79 5.65 -6.07
CA LYS A 86 18.94 6.04 -4.93
C LYS A 86 17.43 6.04 -5.24
N ILE A 87 17.01 5.50 -6.39
CA ILE A 87 15.61 5.57 -6.82
C ILE A 87 14.66 4.84 -5.85
N ARG A 88 15.06 3.68 -5.31
CA ARG A 88 14.23 2.83 -4.42
C ARG A 88 13.69 3.54 -3.15
N HIS A 89 14.26 4.69 -2.80
CA HIS A 89 13.84 5.48 -1.63
C HIS A 89 12.98 6.69 -2.00
N MET A 90 12.67 6.85 -3.28
CA MET A 90 11.85 7.95 -3.78
C MET A 90 10.36 7.65 -3.62
N PRO A 91 9.49 8.68 -3.67
CA PRO A 91 8.06 8.47 -3.84
C PRO A 91 7.77 7.63 -5.08
N TYR A 92 6.66 6.86 -5.04
CA TYR A 92 6.33 5.89 -6.10
C TYR A 92 6.33 6.49 -7.50
N GLU A 93 5.79 7.69 -7.67
CA GLU A 93 5.68 8.39 -8.95
C GLU A 93 7.06 8.78 -9.48
N MET A 94 7.93 9.25 -8.58
CA MET A 94 9.31 9.61 -8.93
C MET A 94 10.10 8.36 -9.27
N GLU A 95 9.94 7.27 -8.52
CA GLU A 95 10.59 6.00 -8.82
C GLU A 95 10.18 5.47 -10.19
N SER A 96 8.89 5.43 -10.47
CA SER A 96 8.38 4.99 -11.77
C SER A 96 8.87 5.86 -12.92
N SER A 97 8.92 7.19 -12.73
CA SER A 97 9.46 8.11 -13.74
C SER A 97 10.95 7.89 -13.97
N CYS A 98 11.74 7.74 -12.90
CA CYS A 98 13.17 7.48 -13.01
C CYS A 98 13.46 6.13 -13.68
N LEU A 99 12.62 5.11 -13.46
CA LEU A 99 12.72 3.81 -14.12
C LEU A 99 12.50 3.91 -15.64
N VAL A 100 11.55 4.75 -16.08
CA VAL A 100 11.35 5.02 -17.51
C VAL A 100 12.57 5.73 -18.11
N SER A 101 13.10 6.75 -17.43
CA SER A 101 14.33 7.43 -17.87
C SER A 101 15.53 6.46 -17.92
N MET A 102 15.63 5.56 -16.94
CA MET A 102 16.64 4.52 -16.94
C MET A 102 16.47 3.57 -18.13
N GLU A 103 15.24 3.17 -18.47
CA GLU A 103 14.95 2.35 -19.64
C GLU A 103 15.43 3.01 -20.94
N ASP A 104 15.22 4.32 -21.08
CA ASP A 104 15.69 5.07 -22.24
C ASP A 104 17.23 5.13 -22.30
N ASP A 105 17.88 5.36 -21.16
CA ASP A 105 19.33 5.44 -21.07
C ASP A 105 20.03 4.12 -21.43
N ILE A 106 19.47 2.98 -21.01
CA ILE A 106 20.06 1.66 -21.26
C ILE A 106 19.88 1.16 -22.70
N LYS A 107 18.98 1.76 -23.50
CA LYS A 107 18.82 1.41 -24.93
C LYS A 107 20.10 1.61 -25.73
N THR A 108 20.97 2.51 -25.28
CA THR A 108 22.28 2.77 -25.90
C THR A 108 23.37 1.78 -25.48
N MET A 109 23.09 0.89 -24.52
CA MET A 109 24.07 0.01 -23.86
C MET A 109 23.73 -1.48 -23.99
N THR A 110 23.05 -1.87 -25.08
CA THR A 110 22.55 -3.24 -25.28
C THR A 110 23.67 -4.28 -25.32
N ALA A 111 24.85 -3.93 -25.87
CA ALA A 111 26.01 -4.82 -25.93
C ALA A 111 26.59 -5.10 -24.54
N GLU A 112 26.72 -4.08 -23.69
CA GLU A 112 27.19 -4.21 -22.32
C GLU A 112 26.19 -5.03 -21.47
N ILE A 113 24.90 -4.79 -21.65
CA ILE A 113 23.82 -5.53 -20.96
C ILE A 113 23.85 -7.02 -21.33
N ALA A 114 24.02 -7.33 -22.62
CA ALA A 114 24.18 -8.69 -23.10
C ALA A 114 25.45 -9.35 -22.55
N THR A 115 26.56 -8.62 -22.50
CA THR A 115 27.84 -9.11 -21.94
C THR A 115 27.70 -9.52 -20.47
N LEU A 116 26.87 -8.82 -19.70
CA LEU A 116 26.59 -9.12 -18.29
C LEU A 116 25.41 -10.08 -18.08
N ASN A 117 24.77 -10.57 -19.14
CA ASN A 117 23.55 -11.39 -19.08
C ASN A 117 22.40 -10.73 -18.30
N LEU A 118 22.26 -9.41 -18.41
CA LEU A 118 21.26 -8.63 -17.68
C LEU A 118 19.98 -8.35 -18.49
N THR A 119 19.90 -8.82 -19.74
CA THR A 119 18.76 -8.56 -20.63
C THR A 119 17.42 -8.96 -19.99
N ASP A 120 17.32 -10.19 -19.48
CA ASP A 120 16.11 -10.67 -18.82
C ASP A 120 15.80 -9.90 -17.54
N ALA A 121 16.84 -9.48 -16.83
CA ALA A 121 16.68 -8.72 -15.59
C ALA A 121 16.08 -7.33 -15.85
N PHE A 122 16.53 -6.62 -16.88
CA PHE A 122 15.95 -5.33 -17.27
C PHE A 122 14.53 -5.49 -17.85
N ASN A 123 14.29 -6.52 -18.65
CA ASN A 123 12.94 -6.83 -19.16
C ASN A 123 11.95 -7.11 -18.02
N ASN A 124 12.37 -7.88 -17.01
CA ASN A 124 11.55 -8.13 -15.83
C ASN A 124 11.30 -6.85 -15.02
N LEU A 125 12.30 -5.98 -14.86
CA LEU A 125 12.14 -4.71 -14.17
C LEU A 125 11.11 -3.80 -14.88
N LYS A 126 11.17 -3.72 -16.21
CA LYS A 126 10.18 -3.00 -17.02
C LYS A 126 8.78 -3.55 -16.79
N LYS A 127 8.61 -4.87 -16.90
CA LYS A 127 7.33 -5.55 -16.66
C LYS A 127 6.78 -5.25 -15.27
N LEU A 128 7.61 -5.34 -14.22
CA LEU A 128 7.20 -5.04 -12.85
C LEU A 128 6.77 -3.58 -12.69
N ASN A 129 7.47 -2.65 -13.33
CA ASN A 129 7.09 -1.24 -13.32
C ASN A 129 5.74 -0.99 -14.00
N GLU A 130 5.49 -1.61 -15.16
CA GLU A 130 4.21 -1.51 -15.86
C GLU A 130 3.04 -2.12 -15.05
N GLU A 131 3.26 -3.26 -14.39
CA GLU A 131 2.28 -3.87 -13.48
C GLU A 131 1.99 -2.98 -12.27
N PHE A 132 3.05 -2.40 -11.69
CA PHE A 132 2.92 -1.45 -10.58
C PHE A 132 2.12 -0.21 -10.98
N GLU A 133 2.48 0.44 -12.09
CA GLU A 133 1.81 1.64 -12.58
C GLU A 133 0.33 1.39 -12.88
N LYS A 134 -0.02 0.24 -13.47
CA LYS A 134 -1.43 -0.14 -13.68
C LYS A 134 -2.22 -0.19 -12.36
N LEU A 135 -1.64 -0.78 -11.31
CA LEU A 135 -2.28 -0.83 -9.99
C LEU A 135 -2.34 0.55 -9.33
N HIS A 136 -1.27 1.32 -9.44
CA HIS A 136 -1.14 2.64 -8.83
C HIS A 136 -2.10 3.67 -9.46
N VAL A 137 -2.20 3.68 -10.80
CA VAL A 137 -3.14 4.51 -11.55
C VAL A 137 -4.58 4.08 -11.30
N ARG A 138 -4.87 2.77 -11.29
CA ARG A 138 -6.22 2.26 -10.98
C ARG A 138 -6.70 2.76 -9.63
N ARG A 139 -5.86 2.64 -8.60
CA ARG A 139 -6.16 3.18 -7.27
C ARG A 139 -6.47 4.67 -7.29
N ARG A 140 -5.72 5.46 -8.06
CA ARG A 140 -5.94 6.92 -8.16
C ARG A 140 -7.27 7.26 -8.84
N ILE A 141 -7.65 6.54 -9.89
CA ILE A 141 -8.93 6.73 -10.60
C ILE A 141 -10.09 6.30 -9.70
N ASP A 142 -10.01 5.12 -9.09
CA ASP A 142 -11.03 4.58 -8.18
C ASP A 142 -11.24 5.47 -6.92
N HIS A 143 -10.29 6.36 -6.60
CA HIS A 143 -10.39 7.33 -5.50
C HIS A 143 -10.82 8.74 -5.93
N ALA A 144 -10.66 9.10 -7.21
CA ALA A 144 -10.97 10.45 -7.71
C ALA A 144 -12.47 10.66 -7.94
N ASP A 145 -13.18 9.60 -8.37
CA ASP A 145 -14.57 9.73 -8.82
C ASP A 145 -15.62 9.71 -7.70
N ASP A 146 -15.25 9.30 -6.48
CA ASP A 146 -16.24 8.98 -5.46
C ASP A 146 -16.01 9.73 -4.14
N LYS A 147 -16.56 10.94 -4.01
CA LYS A 147 -16.93 11.48 -2.68
C LYS A 147 -18.18 10.75 -2.18
N LEU A 148 -18.03 9.45 -1.92
CA LEU A 148 -19.11 8.65 -1.37
C LEU A 148 -19.35 9.03 0.09
N PRO A 149 -20.61 9.19 0.51
CA PRO A 149 -20.97 9.43 1.90
C PRO A 149 -20.46 8.28 2.80
N LEU A 150 -20.17 8.60 4.06
CA LEU A 150 -19.63 7.60 4.98
C LEU A 150 -20.69 6.53 5.29
N ALA A 151 -20.26 5.28 5.52
CA ALA A 151 -21.17 4.21 5.94
C ALA A 151 -21.97 4.56 7.22
N VAL A 152 -21.40 5.39 8.09
CA VAL A 152 -22.07 5.87 9.31
C VAL A 152 -23.30 6.73 8.99
N GLU A 153 -23.27 7.43 7.86
CA GLU A 153 -24.37 8.30 7.43
C GLU A 153 -25.40 7.53 6.59
N ILE A 154 -24.95 6.62 5.73
CA ILE A 154 -25.84 5.87 4.82
C ILE A 154 -26.60 4.74 5.53
N ARG A 155 -25.97 3.95 6.40
CA ARG A 155 -26.65 2.79 7.03
C ARG A 155 -27.93 3.17 7.77
N PRO A 156 -27.96 4.23 8.61
CA PRO A 156 -29.20 4.63 9.26
C PRO A 156 -30.29 5.05 8.26
N GLN A 157 -29.92 5.64 7.12
CA GLN A 157 -30.87 6.06 6.09
C GLN A 157 -31.44 4.85 5.34
N THR A 158 -30.60 3.88 4.97
CA THR A 158 -31.02 2.61 4.37
C THR A 158 -31.95 1.83 5.30
N ASP A 159 -31.58 1.73 6.59
CA ASP A 159 -32.38 1.03 7.61
C ASP A 159 -33.72 1.74 7.85
N ALA A 160 -33.74 3.08 7.89
CA ALA A 160 -34.97 3.85 8.03
C ALA A 160 -35.89 3.67 6.81
N ALA A 161 -35.34 3.68 5.59
CA ALA A 161 -36.12 3.43 4.37
C ALA A 161 -36.73 2.02 4.37
N PHE A 162 -35.95 1.00 4.76
CA PHE A 162 -36.45 -0.36 4.91
C PHE A 162 -37.54 -0.48 5.99
N GLY A 163 -37.33 0.14 7.15
CA GLY A 163 -38.30 0.16 8.24
C GLY A 163 -39.62 0.80 7.82
N ALA A 164 -39.57 1.91 7.08
CA ALA A 164 -40.76 2.54 6.52
C ALA A 164 -41.49 1.61 5.53
N ILE A 165 -40.77 0.91 4.65
CA ILE A 165 -41.38 -0.10 3.74
C ILE A 165 -42.11 -1.17 4.55
N CYS A 166 -41.52 -1.69 5.63
CA CYS A 166 -42.17 -2.65 6.52
C CYS A 166 -43.45 -2.08 7.15
N GLN A 167 -43.45 -0.81 7.58
CA GLN A 167 -44.63 -0.15 8.12
C GLN A 167 -45.75 0.00 7.08
N TYR A 168 -45.41 0.34 5.83
CA TYR A 168 -46.39 0.38 4.73
C TYR A 168 -47.00 -1.01 4.46
N ILE A 169 -46.18 -2.07 4.43
CA ILE A 169 -46.66 -3.44 4.26
C ILE A 169 -47.61 -3.82 5.41
N GLN A 170 -47.25 -3.50 6.66
CA GLN A 170 -48.10 -3.74 7.81
C GLN A 170 -49.43 -2.97 7.71
N SER A 171 -49.38 -1.69 7.35
CA SER A 171 -50.58 -0.88 7.16
C SER A 171 -51.46 -1.40 6.03
N ALA A 172 -50.86 -1.87 4.92
CA ALA A 172 -51.59 -2.46 3.81
C ALA A 172 -52.32 -3.73 4.24
N TYR A 173 -51.70 -4.57 5.06
CA TYR A 173 -52.35 -5.76 5.63
C TYR A 173 -53.55 -5.40 6.50
N LEU A 174 -53.39 -4.45 7.43
CA LEU A 174 -54.44 -4.03 8.35
C LEU A 174 -55.61 -3.33 7.64
N THR A 175 -55.34 -2.65 6.52
CA THR A 175 -56.34 -1.90 5.75
C THR A 175 -56.84 -2.64 4.50
N ALA A 176 -56.43 -3.90 4.30
CA ALA A 176 -56.87 -4.73 3.20
C ALA A 176 -58.39 -4.98 3.27
N ALA A 177 -59.08 -4.76 2.15
CA ALA A 177 -60.53 -4.84 2.06
C ALA A 177 -61.05 -6.28 1.91
N THR A 178 -60.21 -7.20 1.42
CA THR A 178 -60.58 -8.59 1.19
C THR A 178 -59.55 -9.55 1.78
N ASP A 179 -59.97 -10.78 2.06
CA ASP A 179 -59.07 -11.82 2.58
C ASP A 179 -58.07 -12.29 1.52
N GLU A 180 -58.41 -12.18 0.23
CA GLU A 180 -57.48 -12.44 -0.87
C GLU A 180 -56.33 -11.43 -0.89
N ASP A 181 -56.61 -10.14 -0.66
CA ASP A 181 -55.60 -9.09 -0.58
C ASP A 181 -54.67 -9.32 0.62
N ARG A 182 -55.23 -9.75 1.76
CA ARG A 182 -54.43 -10.15 2.95
C ARG A 182 -53.52 -11.33 2.66
N ALA A 183 -54.04 -12.38 2.03
CA ALA A 183 -53.27 -13.57 1.68
C ALA A 183 -52.13 -13.26 0.68
N LEU A 184 -52.32 -12.30 -0.22
CA LEU A 184 -51.25 -11.84 -1.12
C LEU A 184 -50.14 -11.12 -0.36
N ILE A 185 -50.48 -10.29 0.63
CA ILE A 185 -49.51 -9.59 1.48
C ILE A 185 -48.76 -10.57 2.39
N GLU A 186 -49.43 -11.57 2.97
CA GLU A 186 -48.79 -12.63 3.76
C GLU A 186 -47.74 -13.38 2.94
N ARG A 187 -48.09 -13.79 1.71
CA ARG A 187 -47.14 -14.46 0.80
C ARG A 187 -45.92 -13.59 0.47
N LEU A 188 -46.10 -12.27 0.36
CA LEU A 188 -44.98 -11.34 0.16
C LEU A 188 -44.06 -11.32 1.38
N VAL A 189 -44.63 -11.22 2.58
CA VAL A 189 -43.87 -11.24 3.84
C VAL A 189 -43.11 -12.56 4.00
N ASP A 190 -43.76 -13.69 3.71
CA ASP A 190 -43.11 -15.01 3.72
C ASP A 190 -41.93 -15.07 2.76
N TYR A 191 -42.09 -14.54 1.54
CA TYR A 191 -41.01 -14.47 0.57
C TYR A 191 -39.84 -13.59 1.04
N MET A 192 -40.12 -12.42 1.63
CA MET A 192 -39.10 -11.53 2.19
C MET A 192 -38.34 -12.19 3.36
N ASN A 193 -39.06 -12.90 4.23
CA ASN A 193 -38.48 -13.63 5.35
C ASN A 193 -37.61 -14.80 4.86
N LYS A 194 -38.10 -15.58 3.90
CA LYS A 194 -37.35 -16.68 3.28
C LYS A 194 -36.05 -16.17 2.67
N THR A 195 -36.13 -15.09 1.89
CA THR A 195 -34.95 -14.46 1.27
C THR A 195 -33.95 -14.02 2.34
N SER A 196 -34.42 -13.38 3.41
CA SER A 196 -33.57 -12.95 4.52
C SER A 196 -32.90 -14.13 5.24
N GLU A 197 -33.61 -15.23 5.40
CA GLU A 197 -33.07 -16.46 5.99
C GLU A 197 -32.01 -17.10 5.10
N ASP A 198 -32.26 -17.17 3.78
CA ASP A 198 -31.31 -17.70 2.80
C ASP A 198 -30.00 -16.89 2.81
N PHE A 199 -30.07 -15.56 2.89
CA PHE A 199 -28.89 -14.70 3.06
C PHE A 199 -28.15 -14.95 4.38
N LYS A 200 -28.86 -15.10 5.50
CA LYS A 200 -28.24 -15.43 6.80
C LYS A 200 -27.53 -16.79 6.76
N ILE A 201 -28.11 -17.79 6.11
CA ILE A 201 -27.51 -19.11 5.91
C ILE A 201 -26.24 -18.97 5.07
N LEU A 202 -26.30 -18.26 3.94
CA LEU A 202 -25.14 -17.99 3.09
C LEU A 202 -24.00 -17.32 3.88
N GLN A 203 -24.30 -16.27 4.65
CA GLN A 203 -23.31 -15.57 5.48
C GLN A 203 -22.68 -16.48 6.53
N ARG A 204 -23.48 -17.31 7.21
CA ARG A 204 -22.97 -18.32 8.18
C ARG A 204 -22.05 -19.33 7.50
N ASN A 205 -22.40 -19.81 6.31
CA ASN A 205 -21.58 -20.76 5.55
C ASN A 205 -20.24 -20.14 5.11
N LEU A 206 -20.26 -18.90 4.60
CA LEU A 206 -19.05 -18.16 4.22
C LEU A 206 -18.11 -17.94 5.43
N THR A 207 -18.66 -17.49 6.55
CA THR A 207 -17.88 -17.26 7.77
C THR A 207 -17.35 -18.56 8.40
N ALA A 208 -18.12 -19.65 8.39
CA ALA A 208 -17.66 -20.96 8.84
C ALA A 208 -16.54 -21.53 7.95
N SER A 209 -16.66 -21.38 6.62
CA SER A 209 -15.61 -21.71 5.66
C SER A 209 -14.32 -20.94 5.95
N HIS A 210 -14.42 -19.62 6.15
CA HIS A 210 -13.26 -18.78 6.45
C HIS A 210 -12.63 -19.11 7.81
N ARG A 211 -13.43 -19.45 8.84
CA ARG A 211 -12.90 -19.92 10.14
C ARG A 211 -12.13 -21.24 10.00
N LYS A 212 -12.67 -22.21 9.26
CA LYS A 212 -11.98 -23.48 8.98
C LYS A 212 -10.67 -23.25 8.20
N ASN A 213 -10.66 -22.33 7.23
CA ASN A 213 -9.46 -22.01 6.46
C ASN A 213 -8.41 -21.28 7.32
N LYS A 214 -8.84 -20.40 8.23
CA LYS A 214 -7.98 -19.70 9.21
C LYS A 214 -7.42 -20.65 10.28
N GLN A 215 -8.14 -21.71 10.64
CA GLN A 215 -7.67 -22.80 11.50
C GLN A 215 -6.72 -23.77 10.79
N LYS A 216 -6.86 -23.95 9.47
CA LYS A 216 -5.96 -24.78 8.64
C LYS A 216 -4.67 -24.05 8.23
N ARG A 217 -4.62 -22.72 8.30
CA ARG A 217 -3.34 -22.00 8.25
C ARG A 217 -2.58 -22.32 9.53
N PRO A 218 -1.32 -22.81 9.47
CA PRO A 218 -0.52 -22.98 10.67
C PRO A 218 -0.53 -21.66 11.43
N SER A 219 -1.01 -21.68 12.67
CA SER A 219 -0.86 -20.53 13.55
C SER A 219 0.63 -20.29 13.69
N ASP A 220 1.17 -19.32 12.96
CA ASP A 220 2.56 -18.90 13.06
C ASP A 220 2.72 -18.12 14.38
N LYS A 221 2.50 -18.82 15.50
CA LYS A 221 3.05 -18.46 16.81
C LYS A 221 4.54 -18.77 16.73
N LYS A 222 5.28 -18.02 15.91
CA LYS A 222 6.71 -17.86 16.09
C LYS A 222 6.91 -17.31 17.48
N LYS A 223 7.36 -18.16 18.40
CA LYS A 223 8.02 -17.72 19.63
C LYS A 223 9.05 -16.69 19.19
N ARG A 224 8.86 -15.42 19.56
CA ARG A 224 9.88 -14.38 19.38
C ARG A 224 11.14 -14.91 20.07
N PRO A 225 12.29 -15.05 19.39
CA PRO A 225 13.53 -15.36 20.09
C PRO A 225 13.79 -14.19 21.05
N LYS A 226 14.00 -14.49 22.33
CA LYS A 226 14.52 -13.49 23.28
C LYS A 226 15.87 -13.01 22.73
N LYS A 227 16.06 -11.69 22.66
CA LYS A 227 17.36 -11.06 22.37
C LYS A 227 18.46 -11.70 23.23
N PRO A 228 19.57 -12.18 22.68
CA PRO A 228 20.76 -12.44 23.47
C PRO A 228 21.28 -11.09 24.00
N LYS A 229 21.54 -11.03 25.31
CA LYS A 229 22.31 -9.94 25.92
C LYS A 229 23.76 -10.04 25.46
N ASN A 230 24.39 -8.88 25.28
CA ASN A 230 25.85 -8.70 25.12
C ASN A 230 26.65 -9.54 26.15
N GLY A 231 27.74 -10.13 25.66
CA GLY A 231 28.86 -10.67 26.43
C GLY A 231 29.94 -11.12 25.45
N GLY A 232 31.20 -10.75 25.70
CA GLY A 232 32.38 -10.92 24.83
C GLY A 232 32.65 -12.38 24.41
N GLY A 233 33.58 -12.67 23.51
CA GLY A 233 34.74 -11.98 22.96
C GLY A 233 35.37 -12.94 21.92
N ASP A 234 36.55 -12.57 21.45
CA ASP A 234 37.53 -13.36 20.65
C ASP A 234 37.47 -13.21 19.12
N ASP A 235 38.13 -12.13 18.68
CA ASP A 235 39.30 -12.14 17.78
C ASP A 235 39.30 -13.02 16.52
N ILE A 236 39.06 -12.37 15.37
CA ILE A 236 39.91 -12.56 14.18
C ILE A 236 40.18 -11.18 13.55
N HIS A 237 41.35 -10.61 13.84
CA HIS A 237 41.89 -9.43 13.17
C HIS A 237 42.44 -9.79 11.78
N LEU A 238 42.07 -9.01 10.76
CA LEU A 238 42.84 -8.85 9.52
C LEU A 238 43.54 -7.48 9.56
N PRO A 239 44.79 -7.37 9.07
CA PRO A 239 45.74 -6.35 9.53
C PRO A 239 45.45 -4.98 8.93
N GLU A 240 45.42 -3.96 9.79
CA GLU A 240 45.45 -2.56 9.39
C GLU A 240 46.93 -2.13 9.31
N VAL A 241 47.28 -1.48 8.20
CA VAL A 241 48.64 -1.05 7.87
C VAL A 241 49.09 0.05 8.84
N GLU A 242 50.22 -0.16 9.52
CA GLU A 242 50.83 0.85 10.40
C GLU A 242 51.46 1.99 9.59
N GLU A 243 51.03 3.22 9.84
CA GLU A 243 51.87 4.41 9.64
C GLU A 243 52.54 4.77 10.98
N PRO A 244 53.88 4.99 11.03
CA PRO A 244 54.59 5.15 12.29
C PRO A 244 54.39 6.55 12.88
N LYS A 245 53.98 6.61 14.16
CA LYS A 245 53.96 7.84 14.97
C LYS A 245 55.36 8.22 15.44
N LYS A 246 55.69 9.52 15.39
CA LYS A 246 56.83 10.12 16.12
C LYS A 246 56.57 10.12 17.65
N PRO A 247 57.61 10.00 18.49
CA PRO A 247 57.48 9.87 19.94
C PRO A 247 57.28 11.20 20.68
N GLU A 248 56.75 11.04 21.91
CA GLU A 248 56.34 12.02 22.93
C GLU A 248 57.45 12.95 23.48
N GLU A 249 57.01 14.09 24.02
CA GLU A 249 57.43 14.76 25.28
C GLU A 249 56.67 16.11 25.30
N GLY A 250 56.12 16.68 26.38
CA GLY A 250 56.18 16.47 27.81
C GLY A 250 55.79 17.81 28.45
N ASP A 251 54.76 17.79 29.30
CA ASP A 251 54.50 18.63 30.48
C ASP A 251 54.50 20.19 30.44
N SER A 252 53.77 20.73 31.42
CA SER A 252 53.91 22.03 32.10
C SER A 252 53.13 23.29 31.63
N GLU A 253 52.17 23.63 32.49
CA GLU A 253 51.94 24.95 33.12
C GLU A 253 51.33 26.12 32.33
N LYS A 254 50.15 26.54 32.81
CA LYS A 254 49.61 27.91 32.70
C LYS A 254 50.18 28.70 33.89
N PRO A 255 50.63 29.97 33.74
CA PRO A 255 49.76 31.05 34.24
C PRO A 255 49.94 32.48 33.63
N LYS A 256 48.86 33.27 33.80
CA LYS A 256 48.75 34.74 34.02
C LYS A 256 48.92 35.78 32.89
N GLN A 257 47.81 36.51 32.66
CA GLN A 257 47.67 37.93 32.22
C GLN A 257 48.45 38.91 33.15
N PRO A 258 48.70 40.23 32.83
CA PRO A 258 47.69 41.18 32.29
C PRO A 258 48.16 42.47 31.52
N GLU A 259 47.14 43.28 31.12
CA GLU A 259 47.07 44.75 30.83
C GLU A 259 47.78 45.32 29.57
N GLU A 260 47.32 46.38 28.86
CA GLU A 260 46.34 47.45 29.12
C GLU A 260 46.00 48.18 27.78
N GLY A 261 44.86 48.89 27.71
CA GLY A 261 44.80 50.18 26.97
C GLY A 261 43.70 50.43 25.91
N GLY A 262 42.63 51.12 26.32
CA GLY A 262 41.86 52.13 25.56
C GLY A 262 40.94 51.63 24.43
N GLY A 263 39.62 51.85 24.41
CA GLY A 263 38.88 53.08 24.72
C GLY A 263 38.39 53.69 23.39
N GLY A 264 37.08 53.75 23.14
CA GLY A 264 36.54 54.40 21.94
C GLY A 264 35.07 54.10 21.64
N ASP A 265 34.21 55.03 22.03
CA ASP A 265 32.75 55.10 21.99
C ASP A 265 32.01 54.69 20.69
N THR A 266 30.77 54.21 20.91
CA THR A 266 29.63 54.26 19.97
C THR A 266 29.12 55.71 19.88
N PRO A 267 28.51 56.20 18.77
CA PRO A 267 27.13 55.80 18.50
C PRO A 267 26.69 55.80 17.02
N GLN A 268 25.56 55.12 16.82
CA GLN A 268 24.63 55.19 15.70
C GLN A 268 24.23 56.64 15.36
N PRO A 269 23.88 56.94 14.09
CA PRO A 269 22.55 57.50 13.87
C PRO A 269 21.81 56.97 12.63
N GLU A 270 20.51 57.23 12.67
CA GLU A 270 19.45 56.95 11.69
C GLU A 270 19.69 57.58 10.31
N ALA A 271 19.24 56.85 9.27
CA ALA A 271 18.39 57.33 8.18
C ALA A 271 17.77 56.13 7.45
#